data_AF-K1RT00-F1
#
_entry.id   AF-K1RT00-F1
#
_cell.length_a   1.000
_cell.length_b   1.000
_cell.length_c   1.000
_cell.angle_alpha   90.00
_cell.angle_beta   90.00
_cell.angle_gamma   90.00
#
_symmetry.space_group_name_H-M   'P 1'
#
loop_
_entity.id
_entity.type
_entity.pdbx_description
1 polymer ?
#
loop_
_entity_poly.entity_id
_entity_poly.type
_entity_poly.pdbx_seq_one_letter_code
_entity_poly.pdbx_strand_id
1 'polypeptide(L)'
;HVNLQGLDKGETINSLTMIDVISRALNPYTQNDEFMKLAEQPEMRFVISNTTEAGIAFDPACKLTDTPASSYPGKLTQLLYHRFKTFNGDKSKGLIIFPCELIFLNGHKLKETIYQYIELWQLGDEFRAWFEEACGVYATLVDRIVPGFPRKDIAAIKEKIQYDDNLVVQAEIFHLWVIEAPQEVAEEFPADKAGLNVLFVPSEEPYHERKVTLLNGPHTVLSPVAYLSEVNIVRDACQHPIIGQYIHKVMFDELMET
;
A
#
# COMPACT_ATOMS: atom_id res chain seq x y z
N HIS A 1 6.83 17.01 -3.87
CA HIS A 1 5.50 17.59 -3.62
C HIS A 1 4.44 16.61 -4.08
N VAL A 2 3.25 16.66 -3.48
CA VAL A 2 2.07 15.93 -3.96
C VAL A 2 1.07 16.94 -4.53
N ASN A 3 0.59 16.66 -5.75
CA ASN A 3 -0.44 17.44 -6.43
C ASN A 3 -1.76 16.65 -6.42
N LEU A 4 -2.73 17.06 -5.60
CA LEU A 4 -4.05 16.42 -5.56
C LEU A 4 -5.03 17.17 -6.45
N GLN A 5 -5.70 16.44 -7.34
CA GLN A 5 -6.67 16.99 -8.27
C GLN A 5 -8.00 16.24 -8.22
N GLY A 6 -9.12 16.92 -8.44
CA GLY A 6 -10.43 16.28 -8.53
C GLY A 6 -11.57 17.21 -8.14
N LEU A 7 -12.73 16.62 -7.84
CA LEU A 7 -13.92 17.34 -7.40
C LEU A 7 -14.27 16.93 -5.98
N ASP A 8 -14.16 17.86 -5.01
CA ASP A 8 -14.63 17.65 -3.65
C ASP A 8 -15.92 18.45 -3.44
N LYS A 9 -17.02 17.76 -3.11
CA LYS A 9 -18.35 18.39 -2.89
C LYS A 9 -18.78 19.37 -4.00
N GLY A 10 -18.37 19.10 -5.25
CA GLY A 10 -18.68 19.92 -6.42
C GLY A 10 -17.67 21.05 -6.71
N GLU A 11 -16.66 21.23 -5.87
CA GLU A 11 -15.59 22.20 -6.08
C GLU A 11 -14.36 21.54 -6.70
N THR A 12 -13.77 22.20 -7.71
CA THR A 12 -12.53 21.75 -8.32
C THR A 12 -11.35 21.99 -7.37
N ILE A 13 -10.72 20.89 -6.94
CA ILE A 13 -9.51 20.92 -6.14
C ILE A 13 -8.29 20.72 -7.06
N ASN A 14 -7.27 21.55 -6.84
CA ASN A 14 -5.93 21.39 -7.40
C ASN A 14 -4.91 21.90 -6.37
N SER A 15 -4.61 21.07 -5.37
CA SER A 15 -3.70 21.43 -4.28
C SER A 15 -2.28 20.97 -4.58
N LEU A 16 -1.31 21.73 -4.08
CA LEU A 16 0.11 21.36 -4.09
C LEU A 16 0.62 21.42 -2.66
N THR A 17 1.08 20.29 -2.15
CA THR A 17 1.57 20.17 -0.78
C THR A 17 2.99 19.62 -0.77
N MET A 18 3.88 20.27 -0.04
CA MET A 18 5.21 19.73 0.25
C MET A 18 5.07 18.58 1.25
N ILE A 19 5.69 17.44 0.95
CA ILE A 19 5.75 16.30 1.87
C ILE A 19 7.17 16.28 2.45
N ASP A 20 7.27 16.57 3.73
CA ASP A 20 8.53 16.75 4.47
C ASP A 20 8.76 15.71 5.58
N VAL A 21 7.86 14.71 5.67
CA VAL A 21 7.92 13.65 6.70
C VAL A 21 8.92 12.53 6.37
N ILE A 22 9.44 12.47 5.14
CA ILE A 22 10.44 11.47 4.75
C ILE A 22 11.82 11.96 5.19
N SER A 23 12.35 11.37 6.26
CA SER A 23 13.66 11.77 6.82
C SER A 23 14.85 11.12 6.09
N ARG A 24 14.69 9.94 5.50
CA ARG A 24 15.77 9.17 4.88
C ARG A 24 15.26 8.18 3.84
N ALA A 25 16.06 7.92 2.81
CA ALA A 25 15.89 6.82 1.86
C ALA A 25 17.15 5.93 1.85
N LEU A 26 16.97 4.62 1.82
CA LEU A 26 18.06 3.64 1.78
C LEU A 26 17.80 2.64 0.65
N ASN A 27 18.84 2.33 -0.12
CA ASN A 27 18.82 1.22 -1.05
C ASN A 27 19.41 -0.02 -0.35
N PRO A 28 18.60 -1.02 0.05
CA PRO A 28 19.10 -2.15 0.82
C PRO A 28 20.12 -3.01 0.04
N TYR A 29 20.11 -2.98 -1.30
CA TYR A 29 21.06 -3.73 -2.13
C TYR A 29 22.47 -3.15 -2.14
N THR A 30 22.63 -1.86 -1.85
CA THR A 30 23.93 -1.20 -1.76
C THR A 30 24.27 -0.72 -0.33
N GLN A 31 23.27 -0.66 0.55
CA GLN A 31 23.36 -0.14 1.91
C GLN A 31 22.75 -1.12 2.92
N ASN A 32 23.01 -2.42 2.74
CA ASN A 32 22.40 -3.47 3.58
C ASN A 32 22.67 -3.26 5.07
N ASP A 33 23.89 -2.90 5.45
CA ASP A 33 24.24 -2.69 6.87
C ASP A 33 23.42 -1.54 7.50
N GLU A 34 23.23 -0.44 6.76
CA GLU A 34 22.40 0.69 7.22
C GLU A 34 20.91 0.33 7.25
N PHE A 35 20.45 -0.52 6.32
CA PHE A 35 19.11 -1.07 6.36
C PHE A 35 18.90 -1.97 7.59
N MET A 36 19.84 -2.85 7.91
CA MET A 36 19.74 -3.73 9.07
C MET A 36 19.79 -2.97 10.40
N LYS A 37 20.52 -1.84 10.48
CA LYS A 37 20.49 -0.95 11.65
C LYS A 37 19.10 -0.38 11.97
N LEU A 38 18.17 -0.35 11.01
CA LEU A 38 16.77 0.02 11.30
C LEU A 38 16.15 -0.90 12.35
N ALA A 39 16.46 -2.20 12.33
CA ALA A 39 15.97 -3.16 13.31
C ALA A 39 16.41 -2.83 14.74
N GLU A 40 17.47 -2.05 14.93
CA GLU A 40 18.03 -1.69 16.23
C GLU A 40 17.39 -0.44 16.82
N GLN A 41 16.53 0.27 16.07
CA GLN A 41 15.87 1.50 16.51
C GLN A 41 14.70 1.17 17.48
N PRO A 42 14.81 1.48 18.78
CA PRO A 42 13.79 1.11 19.76
C PRO A 42 12.44 1.81 19.56
N GLU A 43 12.43 2.94 18.86
CA GLU A 43 11.25 3.76 18.51
C GLU A 43 10.52 3.29 17.26
N MET A 44 11.14 2.44 16.43
CA MET A 44 10.49 1.92 15.23
C MET A 44 9.34 1.00 15.63
N ARG A 45 8.13 1.34 15.17
CA ARG A 45 6.91 0.64 15.54
C ARG A 45 6.08 0.13 14.37
N PHE A 46 6.04 0.89 13.28
CA PHE A 46 5.25 0.56 12.09
C PHE A 46 6.14 0.27 10.88
N VAL A 47 5.75 -0.72 10.09
CA VAL A 47 6.33 -1.02 8.77
C VAL A 47 5.19 -0.99 7.76
N ILE A 48 5.32 -0.15 6.74
CA ILE A 48 4.35 -0.06 5.64
C ILE A 48 5.07 -0.48 4.37
N SER A 49 4.49 -1.37 3.58
CA SER A 49 5.09 -1.82 2.32
C SER A 49 4.20 -1.60 1.10
N ASN A 50 4.85 -1.38 -0.03
CA ASN A 50 4.21 -1.47 -1.33
C ASN A 50 5.26 -1.94 -2.35
N THR A 51 5.28 -3.25 -2.58
CA THR A 51 6.27 -3.95 -3.39
C THR A 51 5.69 -4.54 -4.67
N THR A 52 4.57 -3.99 -5.15
CA THR A 52 3.76 -4.50 -6.27
C THR A 52 3.05 -5.83 -5.97
N GLU A 53 2.19 -6.28 -6.86
CA GLU A 53 1.43 -7.54 -6.77
C GLU A 53 2.32 -8.78 -6.76
N ALA A 54 3.55 -8.68 -7.28
CA ALA A 54 4.54 -9.75 -7.25
C ALA A 54 5.43 -9.72 -6.00
N GLY A 55 5.27 -8.72 -5.13
CA GLY A 55 6.18 -8.45 -4.04
C GLY A 55 6.09 -9.42 -2.87
N ILE A 56 4.88 -9.89 -2.54
CA ILE A 56 4.66 -10.92 -1.50
C ILE A 56 4.74 -12.29 -2.15
N ALA A 57 5.96 -12.83 -2.20
CA ALA A 57 6.23 -14.16 -2.73
C ALA A 57 7.30 -14.88 -1.89
N PHE A 58 7.08 -16.18 -1.68
CA PHE A 58 8.07 -17.07 -1.11
C PHE A 58 9.08 -17.49 -2.18
N ASP A 59 10.36 -17.27 -1.90
CA ASP A 59 11.47 -17.77 -2.69
C ASP A 59 12.35 -18.69 -1.82
N PRO A 60 12.33 -20.02 -2.03
CA PRO A 60 13.12 -20.97 -1.26
C PRO A 60 14.63 -20.88 -1.54
N ALA A 61 15.05 -20.15 -2.60
CA ALA A 61 16.46 -19.91 -2.86
C ALA A 61 17.05 -18.81 -1.98
N CYS A 62 16.21 -17.96 -1.37
CA CYS A 62 16.65 -16.95 -0.41
C CYS A 62 17.28 -17.59 0.83
N LYS A 63 18.42 -17.06 1.25
CA LYS A 63 19.15 -17.49 2.45
C LYS A 63 19.13 -16.39 3.49
N LEU A 64 19.11 -16.80 4.76
CA LEU A 64 19.26 -15.88 5.89
C LEU A 64 20.52 -15.02 5.79
N THR A 65 21.59 -15.53 5.16
CA THR A 65 22.89 -14.85 4.99
C THR A 65 22.96 -13.92 3.78
N ASP A 66 21.92 -13.85 2.95
CA ASP A 66 21.92 -12.95 1.78
C ASP A 66 21.90 -11.48 2.25
N THR A 67 22.59 -10.59 1.52
CA THR A 67 22.73 -9.18 1.91
C THR A 67 22.22 -8.26 0.80
N PRO A 68 20.91 -7.96 0.76
CA PRO A 68 19.82 -8.54 1.53
C PRO A 68 19.26 -9.81 0.86
N ALA A 69 18.33 -10.50 1.52
CA ALA A 69 17.45 -11.46 0.84
C ALA A 69 16.73 -10.78 -0.34
N SER A 70 16.59 -11.53 -1.44
CA SER A 70 16.07 -11.01 -2.71
C SER A 70 14.58 -10.67 -2.61
N SER A 71 13.78 -11.55 -2.00
CA SER A 71 12.34 -11.36 -1.78
C SER A 71 12.07 -10.32 -0.68
N TYR A 72 10.96 -9.59 -0.80
CA TYR A 72 10.54 -8.67 0.25
C TYR A 72 10.22 -9.38 1.58
N PRO A 73 9.41 -10.46 1.61
CA PRO A 73 9.12 -11.18 2.86
C PRO A 73 10.38 -11.77 3.50
N GLY A 74 11.34 -12.24 2.70
CA GLY A 74 12.63 -12.71 3.20
C GLY A 74 13.41 -11.57 3.86
N LYS A 75 13.53 -10.43 3.19
CA LYS A 75 14.21 -9.23 3.72
C LYS A 75 13.56 -8.72 5.00
N LEU A 76 12.23 -8.72 5.08
CA LEU A 76 11.50 -8.36 6.29
C LEU A 76 11.74 -9.36 7.43
N THR A 77 11.76 -10.66 7.12
CA THR A 77 12.07 -11.71 8.11
C THR A 77 13.49 -11.55 8.68
N GLN A 78 14.48 -11.21 7.84
CA GLN A 78 15.84 -10.90 8.30
C GLN A 78 15.84 -9.73 9.28
N LEU A 79 15.14 -8.64 8.94
CA LEU A 79 15.02 -7.44 9.78
C LEU A 79 14.35 -7.77 11.12
N LEU A 80 13.24 -8.51 11.11
CA LEU A 80 12.52 -8.94 12.31
C LEU A 80 13.37 -9.85 13.20
N TYR A 81 14.11 -10.79 12.61
CA TYR A 81 14.99 -11.68 13.35
C TYR A 81 16.16 -10.92 13.99
N HIS A 82 16.79 -10.00 13.25
CA HIS A 82 17.82 -9.12 13.80
C HIS A 82 17.27 -8.31 14.98
N ARG A 83 16.09 -7.72 14.83
CA ARG A 83 15.41 -6.97 15.89
C ARG A 83 15.15 -7.83 17.13
N PHE A 84 14.62 -9.03 16.96
CA PHE A 84 14.40 -10.00 18.03
C PHE A 84 15.70 -10.28 18.82
N LYS A 85 16.81 -10.52 18.11
CA LYS A 85 18.12 -10.75 18.73
C LYS A 85 18.64 -9.51 19.45
N THR A 86 18.54 -8.32 18.84
CA THR A 86 19.00 -7.06 19.43
C THR A 86 18.31 -6.73 20.74
N PHE A 87 17.00 -7.00 20.82
CA PHE A 87 16.20 -6.70 22.02
C PHE A 87 15.93 -7.92 22.90
N ASN A 88 16.66 -9.02 22.71
CA ASN A 88 16.53 -10.25 23.50
C ASN A 88 15.07 -10.74 23.63
N GLY A 89 14.27 -10.63 22.56
CA GLY A 89 12.86 -11.05 22.58
C GLY A 89 11.90 -10.17 23.38
N ASP A 90 12.25 -8.92 23.68
CA ASP A 90 11.32 -7.97 24.30
C ASP A 90 10.06 -7.79 23.45
N LYS A 91 8.89 -8.16 24.00
CA LYS A 91 7.60 -8.08 23.29
C LYS A 91 7.16 -6.63 23.01
N SER A 92 7.64 -5.66 23.78
CA SER A 92 7.39 -4.24 23.51
C SER A 92 8.08 -3.74 22.24
N LYS A 93 9.00 -4.53 21.68
CA LYS A 93 9.77 -4.22 20.47
C LYS A 93 9.23 -4.90 19.22
N GLY A 94 8.09 -5.58 19.28
CA GLY A 94 7.43 -6.06 18.07
C GLY A 94 7.03 -4.93 17.13
N LEU A 95 6.84 -5.24 15.85
CA LEU A 95 6.45 -4.27 14.82
C LEU A 95 5.02 -4.55 14.35
N ILE A 96 4.29 -3.48 14.03
CA ILE A 96 3.00 -3.52 13.35
C ILE A 96 3.26 -3.31 11.85
N ILE A 97 2.79 -4.23 11.02
CA ILE A 97 3.12 -4.33 9.60
C ILE A 97 1.82 -4.19 8.79
N PHE A 98 1.82 -3.21 7.89
CA PHE A 98 0.74 -2.90 6.96
C PHE A 98 1.22 -3.07 5.51
N PRO A 99 1.07 -4.26 4.91
CA PRO A 99 1.26 -4.43 3.47
C PRO A 99 0.17 -3.69 2.70
N CYS A 100 0.56 -2.88 1.73
CA CYS A 100 -0.32 -2.15 0.81
C CYS A 100 -0.22 -2.66 -0.64
N GLU A 101 0.37 -3.84 -0.85
CA GLU A 101 0.37 -4.54 -2.13
C GLU A 101 -1.08 -4.86 -2.56
N LEU A 102 -1.39 -4.75 -3.86
CA LEU A 102 -2.73 -5.02 -4.43
C LEU A 102 -3.02 -6.52 -4.54
N ILE A 103 -2.96 -7.21 -3.39
CA ILE A 103 -3.19 -8.63 -3.23
C ILE A 103 -4.29 -8.80 -2.19
N PHE A 104 -5.37 -9.52 -2.51
CA PHE A 104 -6.41 -9.83 -1.52
C PHE A 104 -5.81 -10.59 -0.34
N LEU A 105 -6.15 -10.17 0.90
CA LEU A 105 -5.60 -10.72 2.14
C LEU A 105 -4.06 -10.64 2.19
N ASN A 106 -3.48 -9.53 1.72
CA ASN A 106 -2.03 -9.28 1.68
C ASN A 106 -1.34 -9.50 3.04
N GLY A 107 -1.97 -9.09 4.15
CA GLY A 107 -1.48 -9.34 5.51
C GLY A 107 -1.36 -10.82 5.85
N HIS A 108 -2.37 -11.61 5.52
CA HIS A 108 -2.36 -13.06 5.76
C HIS A 108 -1.29 -13.75 4.92
N LYS A 109 -1.19 -13.41 3.63
CA LYS A 109 -0.17 -13.97 2.73
C LYS A 109 1.24 -13.59 3.15
N LEU A 110 1.46 -12.36 3.60
CA LEU A 110 2.75 -11.93 4.13
C LEU A 110 3.11 -12.72 5.40
N LYS A 111 2.15 -12.86 6.33
CA LYS A 111 2.33 -13.62 7.57
C LYS A 111 2.66 -15.10 7.30
N GLU A 112 1.93 -15.74 6.38
CA GLU A 112 2.22 -17.10 5.92
C GLU A 112 3.64 -17.22 5.34
N THR A 113 4.03 -16.28 4.48
CA THR A 113 5.36 -16.28 3.88
C THR A 113 6.48 -16.10 4.92
N ILE A 114 6.25 -15.28 5.95
CA ILE A 114 7.20 -15.12 7.07
C ILE A 114 7.33 -16.44 7.84
N TYR A 115 6.23 -17.16 8.11
CA TYR A 115 6.32 -18.48 8.73
C TYR A 115 7.13 -19.48 7.89
N GLN A 116 6.96 -19.48 6.57
CA GLN A 116 7.77 -20.30 5.66
C GLN A 116 9.26 -19.99 5.78
N TYR A 117 9.64 -18.72 5.93
CA TYR A 117 11.04 -18.33 6.14
C TYR A 117 11.56 -18.68 7.54
N ILE A 118 10.73 -18.58 8.58
CA ILE A 118 11.07 -19.04 9.94
C ILE A 118 11.43 -20.52 9.93
N GLU A 119 10.64 -21.34 9.22
CA GLU A 119 10.88 -22.78 9.07
C GLU A 119 12.09 -23.07 8.18
N LEU A 120 12.17 -22.45 7.00
CA LEU A 120 13.26 -22.66 6.04
C LEU A 120 14.63 -22.33 6.64
N TRP A 121 14.72 -21.24 7.40
CA TRP A 121 15.97 -20.77 8.01
C TRP A 121 16.19 -21.27 9.43
N GLN A 122 15.27 -22.11 9.95
CA GLN A 122 15.36 -22.72 11.28
C GLN A 122 15.60 -21.68 12.39
N LEU A 123 14.82 -20.60 12.39
CA LEU A 123 15.01 -19.46 13.30
C LEU A 123 14.63 -19.73 14.77
N GLY A 124 14.07 -20.92 15.05
CA GLY A 124 13.75 -21.41 16.39
C GLY A 124 12.38 -20.97 16.93
N ASP A 125 11.88 -21.73 17.89
CA ASP A 125 10.54 -21.54 18.46
C ASP A 125 10.40 -20.23 19.25
N GLU A 126 11.48 -19.74 19.86
CA GLU A 126 11.47 -18.47 20.58
C GLU A 126 11.18 -17.28 19.65
N PHE A 127 11.79 -17.25 18.46
CA PHE A 127 11.52 -16.20 17.48
C PHE A 127 10.11 -16.33 16.91
N ARG A 128 9.67 -17.56 16.62
CA ARG A 128 8.30 -17.81 16.15
C ARG A 128 7.26 -17.29 17.14
N ALA A 129 7.41 -17.62 18.42
CA ALA A 129 6.51 -17.17 19.48
C ALA A 129 6.57 -15.64 19.64
N TRP A 130 7.76 -15.04 19.60
CA TRP A 130 7.89 -13.58 19.65
C TRP A 130 7.20 -12.91 18.46
N PHE A 131 7.37 -13.42 17.23
CA PHE A 131 6.70 -12.86 16.06
C PHE A 131 5.17 -12.95 16.19
N GLU A 132 4.64 -14.05 16.72
CA GLU A 132 3.20 -14.24 16.88
C GLU A 132 2.59 -13.34 17.98
N GLU A 133 3.30 -13.13 19.07
CA GLU A 133 2.79 -12.42 20.25
C GLU A 133 3.11 -10.92 20.26
N ALA A 134 4.23 -10.52 19.64
CA ALA A 134 4.73 -9.14 19.69
C ALA A 134 4.46 -8.37 18.39
N CYS A 135 4.45 -9.04 17.24
CA CYS A 135 4.26 -8.40 15.94
C CYS A 135 2.82 -8.55 15.44
N GLY A 136 2.32 -7.50 14.79
CA GLY A 136 1.03 -7.51 14.09
C GLY A 136 1.26 -7.47 12.58
N VAL A 137 0.63 -8.36 11.83
CA VAL A 137 0.62 -8.31 10.35
C VAL A 137 -0.84 -8.27 9.92
N TYR A 138 -1.29 -7.15 9.40
CA TYR A 138 -2.71 -6.87 9.19
C TYR A 138 -3.01 -6.70 7.70
N ALA A 139 -4.10 -7.28 7.23
CA ALA A 139 -4.51 -7.11 5.84
C ALA A 139 -4.94 -5.65 5.61
N THR A 140 -4.63 -5.13 4.43
CA THR A 140 -5.08 -3.79 4.06
C THR A 140 -5.57 -3.71 2.62
N LEU A 141 -6.57 -2.84 2.44
CA LEU A 141 -7.04 -2.39 1.14
C LEU A 141 -6.72 -0.91 0.98
N VAL A 142 -5.97 -0.59 -0.05
CA VAL A 142 -5.68 0.78 -0.46
C VAL A 142 -6.41 1.14 -1.74
N ASP A 143 -6.87 2.39 -1.82
CA ASP A 143 -7.48 2.94 -3.01
C ASP A 143 -7.16 4.43 -3.16
N ARG A 144 -6.45 4.76 -4.25
CA ARG A 144 -6.19 6.10 -4.75
C ARG A 144 -5.56 5.97 -6.13
N ILE A 145 -6.11 6.66 -7.12
CA ILE A 145 -5.51 6.76 -8.46
C ILE A 145 -4.30 7.69 -8.40
N VAL A 146 -3.14 7.16 -8.80
CA VAL A 146 -1.87 7.87 -8.86
C VAL A 146 -1.26 7.72 -10.25
N PRO A 147 -1.49 8.66 -11.19
CA PRO A 147 -0.91 8.61 -12.54
C PRO A 147 0.62 8.73 -12.56
N GLY A 148 1.22 9.17 -11.44
CA GLY A 148 2.66 9.33 -11.28
C GLY A 148 3.13 10.76 -11.56
N PHE A 149 4.30 10.90 -12.19
CA PHE A 149 4.93 12.19 -12.43
C PHE A 149 4.14 13.01 -13.48
N PRO A 150 3.70 14.25 -13.19
CA PRO A 150 2.83 15.05 -14.07
C PRO A 150 3.60 15.65 -15.25
N ARG A 151 4.05 14.82 -16.20
CA ARG A 151 4.92 15.24 -17.33
C ARG A 151 4.36 16.41 -18.14
N LYS A 152 3.04 16.50 -18.28
CA LYS A 152 2.36 17.55 -19.05
C LYS A 152 2.35 18.89 -18.32
N ASP A 153 2.24 18.87 -17.00
CA ASP A 153 1.99 20.07 -16.17
C ASP A 153 3.21 20.48 -15.34
N ILE A 154 4.29 19.69 -15.36
CA ILE A 154 5.44 19.87 -14.47
C ILE A 154 6.11 21.24 -14.61
N ALA A 155 6.19 21.82 -15.81
CA ALA A 155 6.79 23.14 -16.01
C ALA A 155 6.02 24.22 -15.22
N ALA A 156 4.69 24.22 -15.32
CA ALA A 156 3.83 25.13 -14.59
C ALA A 156 3.85 24.85 -13.07
N ILE A 157 3.92 23.58 -12.67
CA ILE A 157 4.05 23.21 -11.25
C ILE A 157 5.36 23.73 -10.67
N LYS A 158 6.50 23.49 -11.33
CA LYS A 158 7.83 23.96 -10.90
C LYS A 158 7.91 25.47 -10.82
N GLU A 159 7.30 26.17 -11.77
CA GLU A 159 7.14 27.63 -11.72
C GLU A 159 6.29 28.04 -10.50
N LYS A 160 5.16 27.39 -10.24
CA LYS A 160 4.30 27.73 -9.09
C LYS A 160 4.97 27.50 -7.74
N ILE A 161 5.74 26.41 -7.58
CA ILE A 161 6.43 26.09 -6.32
C ILE A 161 7.82 26.73 -6.21
N GLN A 162 8.31 27.37 -7.28
CA GLN A 162 9.65 27.98 -7.36
C GLN A 162 10.77 27.00 -6.97
N TYR A 163 10.60 25.72 -7.31
CA TYR A 163 11.51 24.64 -6.95
C TYR A 163 11.53 23.57 -8.05
N ASP A 164 12.74 23.12 -8.41
CA ASP A 164 12.95 22.10 -9.44
C ASP A 164 12.68 20.68 -8.89
N ASP A 165 11.42 20.41 -8.56
CA ASP A 165 11.01 19.12 -7.99
C ASP A 165 10.91 18.03 -9.07
N ASN A 166 11.83 17.07 -9.03
CA ASN A 166 11.83 15.92 -9.95
C ASN A 166 11.06 14.70 -9.41
N LEU A 167 10.40 14.84 -8.25
CA LEU A 167 9.65 13.80 -7.56
C LEU A 167 8.19 14.23 -7.29
N VAL A 168 7.65 15.17 -8.06
CA VAL A 168 6.23 15.53 -7.96
C VAL A 168 5.37 14.31 -8.30
N VAL A 169 4.43 14.00 -7.42
CA VAL A 169 3.43 12.96 -7.66
C VAL A 169 2.07 13.61 -7.82
N GLN A 170 1.41 13.33 -8.94
CA GLN A 170 0.01 13.69 -9.15
C GLN A 170 -0.88 12.53 -8.70
N ALA A 171 -1.97 12.85 -8.01
CA ALA A 171 -2.98 11.88 -7.61
C ALA A 171 -4.37 12.52 -7.58
N GLU A 172 -5.40 11.68 -7.56
CA GLU A 172 -6.74 12.17 -7.27
C GLU A 172 -6.90 12.57 -5.79
N ILE A 173 -7.92 13.38 -5.50
CA ILE A 173 -8.25 13.79 -4.13
C ILE A 173 -8.81 12.63 -3.28
N PHE A 174 -9.48 11.67 -3.92
CA PHE A 174 -10.08 10.54 -3.23
C PHE A 174 -8.98 9.65 -2.67
N HIS A 175 -9.23 9.13 -1.47
CA HIS A 175 -8.48 8.02 -0.93
C HIS A 175 -9.30 7.20 0.03
N LEU A 176 -8.93 5.94 0.13
CA LEU A 176 -9.40 5.01 1.14
C LEU A 176 -8.24 4.11 1.55
N TRP A 177 -8.10 3.91 2.85
CA TRP A 177 -7.23 2.87 3.39
C TRP A 177 -7.99 2.08 4.46
N VAL A 178 -8.31 0.84 4.17
CA VAL A 178 -8.95 -0.08 5.11
C VAL A 178 -7.88 -0.98 5.70
N ILE A 179 -7.88 -1.13 7.02
CA ILE A 179 -6.93 -1.94 7.77
C ILE A 179 -7.73 -2.94 8.61
N GLU A 180 -7.56 -4.23 8.33
CA GLU A 180 -8.13 -5.31 9.13
C GLU A 180 -7.31 -5.50 10.41
N ALA A 181 -7.58 -4.68 11.42
CA ALA A 181 -6.84 -4.66 12.66
C ALA A 181 -7.76 -4.28 13.84
N PRO A 182 -7.43 -4.74 15.06
CA PRO A 182 -8.22 -4.43 16.25
C PRO A 182 -8.05 -2.96 16.65
N GLN A 183 -8.97 -2.46 17.47
CA GLN A 183 -9.08 -1.04 17.81
C GLN A 183 -7.84 -0.48 18.50
N GLU A 184 -7.11 -1.30 19.27
CA GLU A 184 -5.87 -0.90 19.95
C GLU A 184 -4.79 -0.47 18.95
N VAL A 185 -4.77 -1.06 17.75
CA VAL A 185 -3.86 -0.65 16.66
C VAL A 185 -4.29 0.70 16.10
N ALA A 186 -5.59 0.97 16.02
CA ALA A 186 -6.13 2.25 15.59
C ALA A 186 -5.77 3.40 16.55
N GLU A 187 -5.73 3.12 17.86
CA GLU A 187 -5.31 4.09 18.88
C GLU A 187 -3.81 4.42 18.81
N GLU A 188 -2.99 3.46 18.39
CA GLU A 188 -1.55 3.63 18.24
C GLU A 188 -1.16 4.32 16.92
N PHE A 189 -1.93 4.10 15.84
CA PHE A 189 -1.66 4.67 14.53
C PHE A 189 -2.41 6.01 14.32
N PRO A 190 -1.71 7.15 14.12
CA PRO A 190 -2.30 8.49 14.21
C PRO A 190 -3.11 8.94 12.97
N ALA A 191 -3.84 8.04 12.32
CA ALA A 191 -4.61 8.33 11.12
C ALA A 191 -5.80 9.28 11.36
N ASP A 192 -6.47 9.14 12.51
CA ASP A 192 -7.58 9.98 12.95
C ASP A 192 -7.14 11.45 13.10
N LYS A 193 -5.97 11.67 13.71
CA LYS A 193 -5.36 13.00 13.90
C LYS A 193 -4.95 13.64 12.58
N ALA A 194 -4.68 12.83 11.56
CA ALA A 194 -4.35 13.31 10.22
C ALA A 194 -5.60 13.69 9.39
N GLY A 195 -6.81 13.38 9.86
CA GLY A 195 -8.06 13.64 9.13
C GLY A 195 -8.17 12.85 7.82
N LEU A 196 -7.48 11.72 7.73
CA LEU A 196 -7.46 10.87 6.53
C LEU A 196 -8.56 9.81 6.61
N ASN A 197 -9.11 9.43 5.45
CA ASN A 197 -10.06 8.32 5.32
C ASN A 197 -9.35 6.96 5.49
N VAL A 198 -9.02 6.63 6.74
CA VAL A 198 -8.44 5.37 7.16
C VAL A 198 -9.43 4.67 8.08
N LEU A 199 -9.81 3.44 7.74
CA LEU A 199 -10.80 2.66 8.46
C LEU A 199 -10.13 1.45 9.10
N PHE A 200 -10.26 1.32 10.41
CA PHE A 200 -9.90 0.11 11.13
C PHE A 200 -11.16 -0.75 11.29
N VAL A 201 -11.10 -1.99 10.80
CA VAL A 201 -12.27 -2.85 10.67
C VAL A 201 -11.94 -4.28 11.11
N PRO A 202 -12.95 -5.07 11.53
CA PRO A 202 -12.73 -6.47 11.86
C PRO A 202 -12.49 -7.36 10.64
N SER A 203 -12.85 -6.91 9.43
CA SER A 203 -12.60 -7.61 8.17
C SER A 203 -12.54 -6.65 6.98
N GLU A 204 -11.53 -6.80 6.11
CA GLU A 204 -11.43 -6.04 4.86
C GLU A 204 -12.34 -6.57 3.74
N GLU A 205 -12.84 -7.80 3.86
CA GLU A 205 -13.53 -8.55 2.80
C GLU A 205 -14.71 -7.77 2.17
N PRO A 206 -15.62 -7.14 2.94
CA PRO A 206 -16.74 -6.39 2.35
C PRO A 206 -16.30 -5.16 1.54
N TYR A 207 -15.17 -4.54 1.93
CA TYR A 207 -14.61 -3.39 1.23
C TYR A 207 -13.89 -3.84 -0.04
N HIS A 208 -13.21 -4.99 0.02
CA HIS A 208 -12.58 -5.62 -1.13
C HIS A 208 -13.61 -6.00 -2.18
N GLU A 209 -14.66 -6.73 -1.80
CA GLU A 209 -15.75 -7.09 -2.71
C GLU A 209 -16.36 -5.84 -3.35
N ARG A 210 -16.68 -4.82 -2.55
CA ARG A 210 -17.22 -3.56 -3.10
C ARG A 210 -16.28 -2.90 -4.09
N LYS A 211 -14.97 -2.80 -3.80
CA LYS A 211 -13.99 -2.20 -4.71
C LYS A 211 -13.86 -3.02 -6.00
N VAL A 212 -13.70 -4.33 -5.88
CA VAL A 212 -13.51 -5.20 -7.05
C VAL A 212 -14.77 -5.19 -7.92
N THR A 213 -15.95 -5.29 -7.31
CA THR A 213 -17.23 -5.33 -8.03
C THR A 213 -17.59 -3.97 -8.61
N LEU A 214 -17.57 -2.89 -7.83
CA LEU A 214 -18.13 -1.59 -8.26
C LEU A 214 -17.12 -0.62 -8.88
N LEU A 215 -15.82 -0.83 -8.67
CA LEU A 215 -14.78 -0.01 -9.29
C LEU A 215 -14.05 -0.81 -10.39
N ASN A 216 -13.40 -1.92 -10.02
CA ASN A 216 -12.61 -2.68 -10.99
C ASN A 216 -13.50 -3.33 -12.06
N GLY A 217 -14.68 -3.85 -11.68
CA GLY A 217 -15.64 -4.46 -12.57
C GLY A 217 -16.02 -3.56 -13.75
N PRO A 218 -16.55 -2.35 -13.53
CA PRO A 218 -16.85 -1.41 -14.59
C PRO A 218 -15.63 -1.06 -15.44
N HIS A 219 -14.46 -0.86 -14.83
CA HIS A 219 -13.23 -0.58 -15.57
C HIS A 219 -12.83 -1.72 -16.52
N THR A 220 -12.92 -2.96 -16.07
CA THR A 220 -12.62 -4.16 -16.87
C THR A 220 -13.60 -4.33 -18.03
N VAL A 221 -14.90 -4.14 -17.76
CA VAL A 221 -15.95 -4.27 -18.78
C VAL A 221 -15.90 -3.12 -19.80
N LEU A 222 -15.63 -1.90 -19.34
CA LEU A 222 -15.57 -0.70 -20.16
C LEU A 222 -14.39 -0.69 -21.13
N SER A 223 -13.21 -1.08 -20.65
CA SER A 223 -11.94 -0.88 -21.37
C SER A 223 -11.96 -1.38 -22.84
N PRO A 224 -12.37 -2.62 -23.15
CA PRO A 224 -12.41 -3.08 -24.53
C PRO A 224 -13.46 -2.36 -25.39
N VAL A 225 -14.62 -2.05 -24.82
CA VAL A 225 -15.72 -1.36 -25.54
C VAL A 225 -15.33 0.07 -25.89
N ALA A 226 -14.78 0.82 -24.94
CA ALA A 226 -14.32 2.19 -25.15
C ALA A 226 -13.17 2.25 -26.15
N TYR A 227 -12.19 1.36 -26.01
CA TYR A 227 -11.02 1.31 -26.89
C TYR A 227 -11.40 1.00 -28.35
N LEU A 228 -12.26 0.00 -28.57
CA LEU A 228 -12.76 -0.34 -29.92
C LEU A 228 -13.66 0.74 -30.53
N SER A 229 -14.21 1.63 -29.70
CA SER A 229 -15.00 2.78 -30.12
C SER A 229 -14.15 4.06 -30.27
N GLU A 230 -12.82 3.94 -30.23
CA GLU A 230 -11.86 5.06 -30.32
C GLU A 230 -11.98 6.10 -29.18
N VAL A 231 -12.62 5.73 -28.06
CA VAL A 231 -12.75 6.58 -26.87
C VAL A 231 -11.64 6.23 -25.87
N ASN A 232 -10.63 7.09 -25.80
CA ASN A 232 -9.39 6.82 -25.05
C ASN A 232 -9.37 7.38 -23.62
N ILE A 233 -10.41 8.10 -23.21
CA ILE A 233 -10.50 8.76 -21.89
C ILE A 233 -11.73 8.23 -21.15
N VAL A 234 -11.53 7.72 -19.92
CA VAL A 234 -12.61 7.17 -19.08
C VAL A 234 -13.76 8.16 -18.91
N ARG A 235 -13.45 9.44 -18.62
CA ARG A 235 -14.44 10.53 -18.55
C ARG A 235 -15.31 10.59 -19.81
N ASP A 236 -14.69 10.56 -20.98
CA ASP A 236 -15.38 10.69 -22.26
C ASP A 236 -16.24 9.46 -22.53
N ALA A 237 -15.78 8.27 -22.12
CA ALA A 237 -16.55 7.03 -22.23
C ALA A 237 -17.80 7.05 -21.32
N CYS A 238 -17.68 7.57 -20.09
CA CYS A 238 -18.81 7.78 -19.19
C CYS A 238 -19.81 8.82 -19.72
N GLN A 239 -19.34 9.82 -20.47
CA GLN A 239 -20.18 10.87 -21.07
C GLN A 239 -20.70 10.53 -22.47
N HIS A 240 -20.23 9.43 -23.06
CA HIS A 240 -20.57 9.04 -24.41
C HIS A 240 -22.04 8.58 -24.49
N PRO A 241 -22.82 8.98 -25.52
CA PRO A 241 -24.26 8.74 -25.58
C PRO A 241 -24.66 7.25 -25.56
N ILE A 242 -23.82 6.37 -26.09
CA ILE A 242 -24.05 4.92 -26.12
C ILE A 242 -23.26 4.19 -25.00
N ILE A 243 -21.94 4.32 -24.99
CA ILE A 243 -21.06 3.66 -24.02
C ILE A 243 -21.42 4.05 -22.57
N GLY A 244 -21.76 5.32 -22.31
CA GLY A 244 -22.19 5.78 -20.98
C GLY A 244 -23.44 5.07 -20.48
N GLN A 245 -24.42 4.83 -21.36
CA GLN A 245 -25.64 4.07 -21.02
C GLN A 245 -25.31 2.60 -20.70
N TYR A 246 -24.38 2.01 -21.45
CA TYR A 246 -23.92 0.64 -21.19
C TYR A 246 -23.20 0.53 -19.84
N ILE A 247 -22.27 1.44 -19.53
CA ILE A 247 -21.59 1.49 -18.23
C ILE A 247 -22.62 1.63 -17.11
N HIS A 248 -23.57 2.56 -17.25
CA HIS A 248 -24.60 2.79 -16.24
C HIS A 248 -25.43 1.54 -16.00
N LYS A 249 -25.87 0.86 -17.06
CA LYS A 249 -26.63 -0.40 -16.94
C LYS A 249 -25.82 -1.46 -16.18
N VAL A 250 -24.58 -1.73 -16.60
CA VAL A 250 -23.74 -2.74 -15.95
C VAL A 250 -23.51 -2.39 -14.47
N MET A 251 -23.26 -1.11 -14.17
CA MET A 251 -22.98 -0.67 -12.80
C MET A 251 -24.21 -0.77 -11.89
N PHE A 252 -25.36 -0.26 -12.31
CA PHE A 252 -26.53 -0.10 -11.44
C PHE A 252 -27.52 -1.26 -11.54
N ASP A 253 -27.66 -1.90 -12.70
CA ASP A 253 -28.68 -2.93 -12.93
C ASP A 253 -28.10 -4.35 -12.83
N GLU A 254 -26.77 -4.51 -12.76
CA GLU A 254 -26.11 -5.82 -12.68
C GLU A 254 -25.20 -5.92 -11.45
N LEU A 255 -24.19 -5.05 -11.33
CA LEU A 255 -23.17 -5.16 -10.29
C LEU A 255 -23.61 -4.67 -8.90
N MET A 256 -24.53 -3.71 -8.84
CA MET A 256 -25.03 -3.19 -7.56
C MET A 256 -26.09 -4.11 -6.92
N GLU A 257 -26.67 -5.04 -7.68
CA GLU A 257 -27.65 -6.01 -7.17
C GLU A 257 -27.01 -7.26 -6.54
N THR A 258 -25.70 -7.46 -6.70
CA THR A 258 -24.93 -8.58 -6.15
C THR A 258 -24.27 -8.23 -4.82
#